data_AF-A0A2D5SAC4-F1
#
_entry.id   AF-A0A2D5SAC4-F1
#
_cell.length_a   1.000
_cell.length_b   1.000
_cell.length_c   1.000
_cell.angle_alpha   90.00
_cell.angle_beta   90.00
_cell.angle_gamma   90.00
#
_symmetry.space_group_name_H-M   'P 1'
#
loop_
_entity.id
_entity.type
_entity.pdbx_description
1 polymer ?
#
loop_
_entity_poly.entity_id
_entity_poly.type
_entity_poly.pdbx_seq_one_letter_code
_entity_poly.pdbx_strand_id
1 'polypeptide(L)' 'DSPPTFFAHASDDRISSENSITMYLALKKAKVPAELHIYASGGHGFGLRPSEHPASTWPQRCKEWMRSRGLLKKK' A
#
# COMPACT_ATOMS: atom_id res chain seq x y z
N ASP A 1 -16.73 12.65 -1.08
CA ASP A 1 -15.76 12.03 -2.01
C ASP A 1 -14.56 11.46 -1.28
N SER A 2 -14.07 10.32 -1.73
CA SER A 2 -12.83 9.70 -1.24
C SER A 2 -11.72 9.87 -2.29
N PRO A 3 -10.50 10.26 -1.91
CA PRO A 3 -9.39 10.40 -2.85
C PRO A 3 -8.88 9.02 -3.29
N PRO A 4 -8.05 8.96 -4.35
CA PRO A 4 -7.31 7.75 -4.66
C PRO A 4 -6.39 7.30 -3.52
N THR A 5 -6.32 5.99 -3.28
CA THR A 5 -5.64 5.44 -2.10
C THR A 5 -4.61 4.38 -2.45
N PHE A 6 -3.51 4.35 -1.70
CA PHE A 6 -2.48 3.32 -1.76
C PHE A 6 -2.36 2.64 -0.40
N PHE A 7 -2.30 1.31 -0.38
CA PHE A 7 -2.12 0.50 0.82
C PHE A 7 -0.89 -0.40 0.69
N ALA A 8 -0.14 -0.54 1.78
CA ALA A 8 0.90 -1.55 1.96
C ALA A 8 0.71 -2.20 3.33
N HIS A 9 0.64 -3.54 3.37
CA HIS A 9 0.39 -4.29 4.61
C HIS A 9 1.24 -5.58 4.61
N ALA A 10 1.77 -5.98 5.76
CA ALA A 10 2.38 -7.30 5.95
C ALA A 10 1.33 -8.33 6.40
N SER A 11 1.33 -9.53 5.82
CA SER A 11 0.36 -10.58 6.12
C SER A 11 0.61 -11.23 7.49
N ASP A 12 1.83 -11.12 8.01
CA ASP A 12 2.25 -11.55 9.35
C ASP A 12 2.14 -10.43 10.40
N ASP A 13 1.50 -9.31 10.07
CA ASP A 13 1.17 -8.26 11.04
C ASP A 13 0.16 -8.82 12.07
N ARG A 14 0.35 -8.45 13.35
CA ARG A 14 -0.60 -8.74 14.44
C ARG A 14 -1.99 -8.13 14.20
N ILE A 15 -2.06 -7.06 13.39
CA ILE A 15 -3.29 -6.47 12.89
C ILE A 15 -3.61 -7.11 11.55
N SER A 16 -4.77 -7.75 11.43
CA SER A 16 -5.15 -8.49 10.23
C SER A 16 -5.11 -7.62 8.97
N SER A 17 -4.47 -8.14 7.92
CA SER A 17 -4.44 -7.55 6.58
C SER A 17 -5.83 -7.49 5.92
N GLU A 18 -6.80 -8.25 6.43
CA GLU A 18 -8.21 -8.20 6.02
C GLU A 18 -8.83 -6.82 6.16
N ASN A 19 -8.33 -5.99 7.10
CA ASN A 19 -8.76 -4.60 7.23
C ASN A 19 -8.44 -3.80 5.96
N SER A 20 -7.23 -3.94 5.43
CA SER A 20 -6.83 -3.29 4.18
C SER A 20 -7.56 -3.88 2.97
N ILE A 21 -7.80 -5.20 2.95
CA ILE A 21 -8.57 -5.87 1.88
C ILE A 21 -10.00 -5.33 1.85
N THR A 22 -10.68 -5.27 3.01
CA THR A 22 -12.05 -4.77 3.15
C THR A 22 -12.17 -3.33 2.64
N MET A 23 -11.23 -2.46 3.04
CA MET A 23 -11.21 -1.07 2.58
C MET A 23 -10.95 -0.96 1.07
N TYR A 24 -10.02 -1.73 0.52
CA TYR A 24 -9.76 -1.76 -0.92
C TYR A 24 -10.99 -2.21 -1.72
N LEU A 25 -11.69 -3.26 -1.27
CA LEU A 25 -12.90 -3.74 -1.90
C LEU A 25 -14.03 -2.70 -1.88
N ALA A 26 -14.19 -1.99 -0.74
CA ALA A 26 -15.16 -0.91 -0.62
C ALA A 26 -14.87 0.24 -1.59
N LEU A 27 -13.60 0.70 -1.68
CA LEU A 27 -13.16 1.73 -2.63
C LEU A 27 -13.38 1.30 -4.08
N LYS A 28 -13.03 0.04 -4.40
CA LYS A 28 -13.24 -0.53 -5.74
C LYS A 28 -14.73 -0.55 -6.11
N LYS A 29 -15.61 -0.98 -5.20
CA LYS A 29 -17.07 -0.97 -5.40
C LYS A 29 -17.61 0.45 -5.63
N ALA A 30 -17.04 1.44 -4.95
CA ALA A 30 -17.36 2.86 -5.12
C ALA A 30 -16.69 3.49 -6.36
N LYS A 31 -15.99 2.71 -7.20
CA LYS A 31 -15.23 3.18 -8.37
C LYS A 31 -14.15 4.21 -8.01
N VAL A 32 -13.69 4.22 -6.76
CA VAL A 32 -12.56 5.04 -6.32
C VAL A 32 -11.26 4.32 -6.69
N PRO A 33 -10.33 4.96 -7.40
CA PRO A 33 -9.08 4.33 -7.78
C PRO A 33 -8.23 3.96 -6.55
N ALA A 34 -7.88 2.69 -6.38
CA ALA A 34 -7.07 2.23 -5.25
C ALA A 34 -6.03 1.19 -5.67
N GLU A 35 -4.93 1.08 -4.93
CA GLU A 35 -3.88 0.06 -5.08
C GLU A 35 -3.54 -0.55 -3.73
N LEU A 36 -3.37 -1.87 -3.67
CA LEU A 36 -3.09 -2.62 -2.44
C LEU A 36 -1.93 -3.59 -2.66
N HIS A 37 -0.90 -3.49 -1.83
CA HIS A 37 0.21 -4.43 -1.73
C HIS A 37 0.13 -5.19 -0.41
N ILE A 38 0.08 -6.52 -0.48
CA ILE A 38 0.20 -7.41 0.68
C ILE A 38 1.51 -8.17 0.56
N TYR A 39 2.39 -8.00 1.54
CA TYR A 39 3.67 -8.70 1.63
C TYR A 39 3.53 -9.89 2.56
N ALA A 40 4.09 -11.05 2.21
CA ALA A 40 3.97 -12.25 3.05
C ALA A 40 4.58 -12.05 4.45
N SER A 41 5.69 -11.31 4.54
CA SER A 41 6.36 -11.00 5.81
C SER A 41 6.88 -9.56 5.88
N GLY A 42 6.94 -9.03 7.09
CA GLY A 42 7.44 -7.69 7.40
C GLY A 42 7.09 -7.21 8.82
N GLY A 43 6.11 -7.86 9.46
CA GLY A 43 5.67 -7.55 10.81
C GLY A 43 4.98 -6.20 10.96
N HIS A 44 4.58 -5.90 12.19
CA HIS A 44 3.88 -4.65 12.49
C HIS A 44 4.81 -3.44 12.42
N GLY A 45 4.41 -2.43 11.65
CA GLY A 45 5.11 -1.14 11.63
C GLY A 45 6.50 -1.18 10.98
N PHE A 46 6.66 -1.90 9.86
CA PHE A 46 7.94 -2.00 9.14
C PHE A 46 8.53 -0.64 8.69
N GLY A 47 7.72 0.41 8.59
CA GLY A 47 8.19 1.78 8.39
C GLY A 47 9.01 1.97 7.11
N LEU A 48 10.02 2.85 7.16
CA LEU A 48 10.91 3.17 6.04
C LEU A 48 12.32 2.57 6.17
N ARG A 49 12.60 1.88 7.29
CA ARG A 49 13.94 1.33 7.52
C ARG A 49 14.18 0.16 6.56
N PRO A 50 15.33 0.13 5.86
CA PRO A 50 15.69 -1.04 5.07
C PRO A 50 15.68 -2.31 5.92
N SER A 51 15.21 -3.40 5.35
CA SER A 51 15.24 -4.72 5.97
C SER A 51 15.32 -5.80 4.89
N GLU A 52 15.64 -7.02 5.32
CA GLU A 52 15.64 -8.21 4.46
C GLU A 52 14.23 -8.57 3.94
N HIS A 53 13.17 -8.02 4.56
CA HIS A 53 11.80 -8.28 4.13
C HIS A 53 11.44 -7.44 2.90
N PRO A 54 10.79 -8.03 1.86
CA PRO A 54 10.34 -7.29 0.68
C PRO A 54 9.42 -6.11 1.00
N ALA A 55 8.71 -6.16 2.14
CA ALA A 55 7.89 -5.07 2.64
C ALA A 55 8.64 -3.73 2.72
N SER A 56 9.96 -3.73 2.99
CA SER A 56 10.78 -2.51 3.02
C SER A 56 10.82 -1.73 1.70
N THR A 57 10.43 -2.37 0.58
CA THR A 57 10.40 -1.76 -0.76
C THR A 57 9.10 -0.99 -1.06
N TRP A 58 8.10 -1.03 -0.16
CA TRP A 58 6.82 -0.33 -0.35
C TRP A 58 6.93 1.16 -0.72
N PRO A 59 7.92 1.96 -0.24
CA PRO A 59 7.97 3.38 -0.60
C PRO A 59 8.27 3.57 -2.09
N GLN A 60 9.04 2.66 -2.68
CA GLN A 60 9.32 2.67 -4.11
C GLN A 60 8.06 2.35 -4.92
N ARG A 61 7.23 1.40 -4.47
CA ARG A 61 5.91 1.10 -5.06
C ARG A 61 4.95 2.29 -4.95
N CYS A 62 4.91 2.94 -3.78
CA CYS A 62 4.13 4.16 -3.59
C CYS A 62 4.60 5.28 -4.54
N LYS A 63 5.91 5.48 -4.69
CA LYS A 63 6.48 6.46 -5.63
C LYS A 63 6.11 6.17 -7.09
N GLU A 64 6.13 4.91 -7.50
CA GLU A 64 5.69 4.47 -8.83
C GLU A 64 4.20 4.76 -9.04
N TRP A 65 3.36 4.45 -8.06
CA TRP A 65 1.93 4.76 -8.05
C TRP A 65 1.65 6.27 -8.11
N MET A 66 2.38 7.08 -7.34
CA MET A 66 2.22 8.54 -7.38
C MET A 66 2.62 9.11 -8.75
N ARG A 67 3.69 8.59 -9.37
CA ARG A 67 4.12 8.99 -10.71
C ARG A 67 3.11 8.61 -11.79
N SER A 68 2.54 7.41 -11.75
CA SER A 68 1.52 6.99 -12.72
C SER A 68 0.26 7.85 -12.66
N ARG A 69 0.01 8.49 -11.51
CA ARG A 69 -1.10 9.43 -11.29
C ARG A 69 -0.75 10.90 -11.52
N GLY A 70 0.47 11.21 -11.94
CA GLY A 70 0.91 12.60 -12.12
C GLY A 70 1.07 13.40 -10.83
N LEU A 71 1.06 12.74 -9.66
CA LEU A 71 1.24 13.39 -8.35
C LEU A 71 2.70 13.73 -8.07
N LEU A 72 3.65 13.08 -8.75
CA LEU A 72 5.07 13.42 -8.72
C LEU A 72 5.54 13.80 -10.12
N LYS A 73 6.18 14.97 -10.24
CA LYS A 73 6.85 15.39 -11.47
C LYS A 73 8.01 14.43 -11.77
N LYS A 74 8.23 14.15 -13.06
CA LYS A 74 9.51 13.57 -13.50
C LYS A 74 10.60 14.60 -13.18
N LYS A 75 11.66 14.18 -12.49
CA LYS A 75 12.90 14.94 -12.42
C LYS A 75 13.62 14.82 -13.74
#